data_AF-A0A194X4I6-F1
#
_entry.id   AF-A0A194X4I6-F1
#
_cell.length_a   1.000
_cell.length_b   1.000
_cell.length_c   1.000
_cell.angle_alpha   90.00
_cell.angle_beta   90.00
_cell.angle_gamma   90.00
#
_symmetry.space_group_name_H-M   'P 1'
#
loop_
_entity.id
_entity.type
_entity.pdbx_description
1 polymer ?
#
loop_
_entity_poly.entity_id
_entity_poly.type
_entity_poly.pdbx_seq_one_letter_code
_entity_poly.pdbx_strand_id
1 'polypeptide(L)'
;MAPQNNDKPKRRKKRKSRTEVSSDSDSETSPATEQPSKKFKSPPEPTTLSDAEVDKAFTKFYMQRLTTEFEDDLDKLRKADDFKDDALEILIGALQQGTSMFGMGEKRRIVEAGMGKKGE
;
A
#
# COMPACT_ATOMS: atom_id res chain seq x y z
N MET A 1 72.16 -24.55 -3.30
CA MET A 1 71.05 -23.62 -3.03
C MET A 1 70.79 -22.82 -4.30
N ALA A 2 69.55 -22.87 -4.79
CA ALA A 2 69.09 -22.41 -6.10
C ALA A 2 68.85 -20.89 -6.16
N PRO A 3 68.81 -20.28 -7.36
CA PRO A 3 68.83 -18.83 -7.57
C PRO A 3 67.43 -18.21 -7.54
N GLN A 4 67.31 -16.92 -7.21
CA GLN A 4 66.07 -16.15 -7.39
C GLN A 4 66.34 -14.95 -8.31
N ASN A 5 65.96 -15.14 -9.58
CA ASN A 5 65.93 -14.11 -10.61
C ASN A 5 64.57 -13.41 -10.65
N ASN A 6 64.62 -12.13 -11.03
CA ASN A 6 63.52 -11.20 -11.23
C ASN A 6 62.43 -11.69 -12.20
N ASP A 7 61.17 -11.63 -11.79
CA ASP A 7 60.02 -11.59 -12.69
C ASP A 7 59.05 -10.47 -12.28
N LYS A 8 58.94 -9.45 -13.14
CA LYS A 8 58.00 -8.33 -12.99
C LYS A 8 56.64 -8.69 -13.59
N PRO A 9 55.50 -8.54 -12.88
CA PRO A 9 54.20 -8.65 -13.53
C PRO A 9 53.77 -7.33 -14.22
N LYS A 10 53.38 -7.48 -15.49
CA LYS A 10 52.95 -6.48 -16.48
C LYS A 10 51.58 -5.89 -16.11
N ARG A 11 51.46 -4.54 -16.15
CA ARG A 11 50.21 -3.75 -15.93
C ARG A 11 49.02 -4.27 -16.76
N ARG A 12 47.97 -4.77 -16.11
CA ARG A 12 46.64 -5.02 -16.74
C ARG A 12 45.73 -3.81 -16.54
N LYS A 13 45.43 -3.08 -17.61
CA LYS A 13 44.35 -2.07 -17.67
C LYS A 13 43.00 -2.79 -17.57
N LYS A 14 42.36 -2.82 -16.40
CA LYS A 14 40.94 -3.18 -16.29
C LYS A 14 40.10 -1.95 -16.63
N ARG A 15 39.46 -2.00 -17.81
CA ARG A 15 38.31 -1.16 -18.16
C ARG A 15 37.20 -1.49 -17.16
N LYS A 16 36.68 -0.50 -16.43
CA LYS A 16 35.45 -0.66 -15.67
C LYS A 16 34.31 -0.41 -16.66
N SER A 17 33.68 -1.50 -17.09
CA SER A 17 32.39 -1.45 -17.76
C SER A 17 31.33 -1.01 -16.76
N ARG A 18 30.59 0.01 -17.19
CA ARG A 18 29.39 0.57 -16.59
C ARG A 18 28.41 -0.54 -16.23
N THR A 19 28.01 -0.60 -14.96
CA THR A 19 26.98 -1.50 -14.46
C THR A 19 25.63 -0.98 -14.94
N GLU A 20 24.99 -1.72 -15.84
CA GLU A 20 23.57 -1.62 -16.14
C GLU A 20 22.84 -2.44 -15.06
N VAL A 21 21.88 -1.83 -14.37
CA VAL A 21 20.98 -2.54 -13.45
C VAL A 21 19.70 -2.89 -14.20
N SER A 22 19.68 -4.06 -14.82
CA SER A 22 18.46 -4.72 -15.26
C SER A 22 17.98 -5.63 -14.13
N SER A 23 16.92 -5.21 -13.42
CA SER A 23 16.17 -6.13 -12.58
C SER A 23 15.11 -6.79 -13.46
N ASP A 24 15.51 -7.85 -14.13
CA ASP A 24 14.59 -8.75 -14.84
C ASP A 24 13.99 -9.67 -13.77
N SER A 25 12.75 -9.38 -13.37
CA SER A 25 11.98 -10.21 -12.45
C SER A 25 11.20 -11.22 -13.27
N ASP A 26 11.81 -12.39 -13.43
CA ASP A 26 11.25 -13.58 -14.07
C ASP A 26 10.02 -14.05 -13.27
N SER A 27 8.82 -13.85 -13.82
CA SER A 27 7.58 -14.42 -13.30
C SER A 27 6.96 -15.28 -14.41
N GLU A 28 7.35 -16.54 -14.40
CA GLU A 28 6.72 -17.66 -15.09
C GLU A 28 5.19 -17.59 -15.02
N THR A 29 4.53 -17.43 -16.17
CA THR A 29 3.16 -17.92 -16.39
C THR A 29 3.01 -18.29 -17.86
N SER A 30 2.84 -19.58 -18.08
CA SER A 30 2.62 -20.23 -19.38
C SER A 30 1.29 -19.83 -20.05
N PRO A 31 1.15 -20.08 -21.37
CA PRO A 31 0.24 -19.36 -22.25
C PRO A 31 -1.15 -20.02 -22.37
N ALA A 32 -2.20 -19.22 -22.56
CA ALA A 32 -3.48 -19.70 -23.08
C ALA A 32 -4.23 -18.58 -23.82
N THR A 33 -4.06 -18.60 -25.15
CA THR A 33 -5.12 -18.53 -26.16
C THR A 33 -6.13 -17.37 -26.09
N GLU A 34 -5.97 -16.43 -27.03
CA GLU A 34 -7.05 -15.60 -27.57
C GLU A 34 -8.22 -16.48 -28.07
N GLN A 35 -9.46 -16.18 -27.65
CA GLN A 35 -10.62 -15.98 -28.55
C GLN A 35 -11.91 -15.61 -27.79
N PRO A 36 -12.89 -14.99 -28.48
CA PRO A 36 -13.80 -13.99 -27.93
C PRO A 36 -15.16 -14.54 -27.48
N SER A 37 -15.94 -13.63 -26.88
CA SER A 37 -17.38 -13.68 -26.59
C SER A 37 -17.81 -14.44 -25.33
N LYS A 38 -18.37 -13.69 -24.38
CA LYS A 38 -19.80 -13.75 -24.02
C LYS A 38 -20.11 -12.67 -22.97
N LYS A 39 -20.97 -11.71 -23.35
CA LYS A 39 -21.73 -10.86 -22.41
C LYS A 39 -22.58 -11.79 -21.55
N PHE A 40 -22.12 -12.09 -20.34
CA PHE A 40 -22.98 -12.63 -19.30
C PHE A 40 -23.63 -11.46 -18.59
N LYS A 41 -24.90 -11.18 -18.93
CA LYS A 41 -25.82 -10.46 -18.04
C LYS A 41 -26.08 -11.37 -16.85
N SER A 42 -25.46 -11.08 -15.71
CA SER A 42 -25.85 -11.69 -14.44
C SER A 42 -27.13 -11.02 -13.89
N PRO A 43 -28.00 -11.78 -13.20
CA PRO A 43 -29.29 -11.32 -12.66
C PRO A 43 -29.15 -10.25 -11.54
N PRO A 44 -30.23 -9.49 -11.23
CA PRO A 44 -30.19 -8.38 -10.30
C PRO A 44 -30.21 -8.82 -8.81
N GLU A 45 -29.33 -8.18 -8.04
CA GLU A 45 -29.31 -7.95 -6.57
C GLU A 45 -29.10 -9.13 -5.59
N PRO A 46 -28.19 -8.94 -4.62
CA PRO A 46 -28.59 -8.53 -3.28
C PRO A 46 -28.25 -7.04 -3.10
N THR A 47 -28.86 -6.37 -2.13
CA THR A 47 -28.61 -4.95 -1.79
C THR A 47 -27.17 -4.75 -1.32
N THR A 48 -26.23 -4.78 -2.25
CA THR A 48 -24.82 -4.51 -2.02
C THR A 48 -24.69 -3.00 -1.97
N LEU A 49 -24.33 -2.46 -0.81
CA LEU A 49 -23.95 -1.06 -0.68
C LEU A 49 -23.08 -0.67 -1.88
N SER A 50 -23.43 0.46 -2.48
CA SER A 50 -22.65 1.03 -3.58
C SER A 50 -21.21 1.28 -3.12
N ASP A 51 -20.25 1.24 -4.03
CA ASP A 51 -18.84 1.43 -3.66
C ASP A 51 -18.61 2.77 -2.93
N ALA A 52 -19.35 3.81 -3.31
CA ALA A 52 -19.33 5.10 -2.64
C ALA A 52 -19.88 5.05 -1.20
N GLU A 53 -20.89 4.22 -0.93
CA GLU A 53 -21.41 4.01 0.43
C GLU A 53 -20.45 3.18 1.28
N VAL A 54 -19.81 2.17 0.68
CA VAL A 54 -18.77 1.37 1.33
C VAL A 54 -17.58 2.25 1.71
N ASP A 55 -17.11 3.11 0.81
CA ASP A 55 -16.02 4.06 1.09
C ASP A 55 -16.36 5.00 2.24
N LYS A 56 -17.58 5.56 2.26
CA LYS A 56 -18.04 6.44 3.35
C LYS A 56 -18.14 5.69 4.67
N ALA A 57 -18.75 4.51 4.67
CA ALA A 57 -18.90 3.68 5.86
C ALA A 57 -17.54 3.24 6.42
N PHE A 58 -16.63 2.84 5.54
CA PHE A 58 -15.26 2.48 5.88
C PHE A 58 -14.50 3.65 6.46
N THR A 59 -14.54 4.81 5.80
CA THR A 59 -13.85 6.03 6.26
C THR A 59 -14.31 6.40 7.67
N LYS A 60 -15.62 6.35 7.92
CA LYS A 60 -16.18 6.60 9.25
C LYS A 60 -15.66 5.60 10.28
N PHE A 61 -15.70 4.31 9.98
CA PHE A 61 -15.21 3.25 10.88
C PHE A 61 -13.72 3.41 11.17
N TYR A 62 -12.91 3.65 10.14
CA TYR A 62 -11.47 3.86 10.23
C TYR A 62 -11.14 5.09 11.07
N MET A 63 -11.81 6.23 10.85
CA MET A 63 -11.63 7.44 11.66
C MET A 63 -11.98 7.18 13.13
N GLN A 64 -13.10 6.52 13.42
CA GLN A 64 -13.49 6.21 14.80
C GLN A 64 -12.47 5.32 15.51
N ARG A 65 -11.97 4.29 14.81
CA ARG A 65 -10.95 3.41 15.39
C ARG A 65 -9.65 4.15 15.61
N LEU A 66 -9.19 4.92 14.63
CA LEU A 66 -7.99 5.76 14.76
C LEU A 66 -8.09 6.74 15.92
N THR A 67 -9.19 7.49 16.04
CA THR A 67 -9.32 8.47 17.13
C THR A 67 -9.38 7.83 18.51
N THR A 68 -9.79 6.55 18.59
CA THR A 68 -9.80 5.80 19.85
C THR A 68 -8.39 5.29 20.20
N GLU A 69 -7.70 4.68 19.24
CA GLU A 69 -6.37 4.08 19.48
C GLU A 69 -5.27 5.16 19.63
N PHE A 70 -5.45 6.31 18.99
CA PHE A 70 -4.51 7.44 19.03
C PHE A 70 -5.00 8.58 19.94
N GLU A 71 -5.97 8.34 20.84
CA GLU A 71 -6.56 9.37 21.70
C GLU A 71 -5.48 10.13 22.49
N ASP A 72 -4.59 9.40 23.18
CA ASP A 72 -3.53 9.98 23.99
C ASP A 72 -2.59 10.89 23.18
N ASP A 73 -2.27 10.48 21.95
CA ASP A 73 -1.36 11.24 21.09
C ASP A 73 -2.05 12.44 20.45
N LEU A 74 -3.33 12.31 20.11
CA LEU A 74 -4.17 13.43 19.66
C LEU A 74 -4.35 14.47 20.75
N ASP A 75 -4.51 14.05 22.01
CA ASP A 75 -4.62 14.96 23.16
C ASP A 75 -3.29 15.67 23.45
N LYS A 76 -2.14 14.97 23.32
CA LYS A 76 -0.81 15.62 23.39
C LYS A 76 -0.62 16.64 22.28
N LEU A 77 -0.96 16.30 21.03
CA LEU A 77 -0.90 17.20 19.89
C LEU A 77 -1.72 18.46 20.15
N ARG A 78 -2.93 18.32 20.69
CA ARG A 78 -3.80 19.44 21.03
C ARG A 78 -3.24 20.33 22.14
N LYS A 79 -2.50 19.76 23.09
CA LYS A 79 -1.86 20.48 24.20
C LYS A 79 -0.51 21.09 23.81
N ALA A 80 0.03 20.76 22.65
CA ALA A 80 1.31 21.29 22.19
C ALA A 80 1.16 22.76 21.77
N ASP A 81 2.13 23.60 22.16
CA ASP A 81 2.13 25.05 21.87
C ASP A 81 2.16 25.34 20.35
N ASP A 82 2.66 24.42 19.54
CA ASP A 82 2.80 24.57 18.08
C ASP A 82 1.54 24.15 17.29
N PHE A 83 0.48 23.67 17.96
CA PHE A 83 -0.74 23.23 17.30
C PHE A 83 -1.66 24.41 16.98
N LYS A 84 -1.65 24.84 15.71
CA LYS A 84 -2.41 25.99 15.20
C LYS A 84 -3.76 25.57 14.61
N ASP A 85 -4.65 26.54 14.41
CA ASP A 85 -5.98 26.32 13.83
C ASP A 85 -5.93 25.59 12.47
N ASP A 86 -4.96 25.94 11.63
CA ASP A 86 -4.74 25.29 10.31
C ASP A 86 -4.29 23.82 10.42
N ALA A 87 -3.68 23.44 11.55
CA ALA A 87 -3.13 22.09 11.75
C ALA A 87 -4.24 21.03 11.89
N LEU A 88 -5.45 21.42 12.33
CA LEU A 88 -6.59 20.52 12.43
C LEU A 88 -7.03 19.98 11.07
N GLU A 89 -7.14 20.85 10.07
CA GLU A 89 -7.55 20.45 8.72
C GLU A 89 -6.48 19.55 8.08
N ILE A 90 -5.21 19.86 8.28
CA ILE A 90 -4.08 19.05 7.81
C ILE A 90 -4.09 17.66 8.49
N LEU A 91 -4.30 17.62 9.81
CA LEU A 91 -4.36 16.36 10.57
C LEU A 91 -5.52 15.48 10.10
N ILE A 92 -6.72 16.06 9.95
CA ILE A 92 -7.90 15.33 9.45
C ILE A 92 -7.64 14.83 8.03
N GLY A 93 -7.08 15.66 7.15
CA GLY A 93 -6.73 15.28 5.78
C GLY A 93 -5.73 14.13 5.73
N ALA A 94 -4.67 14.18 6.55
CA ALA A 94 -3.65 13.14 6.63
C ALA A 94 -4.22 11.81 7.18
N LEU A 95 -5.06 11.88 8.21
CA LEU A 95 -5.74 10.69 8.76
C LEU A 95 -6.68 10.08 7.72
N GLN A 96 -7.50 10.89 7.06
CA GLN A 96 -8.39 10.42 6.00
C GLN A 96 -7.63 9.82 4.82
N GLN A 97 -6.48 10.40 4.44
CA GLN A 97 -5.63 9.88 3.38
C GLN A 97 -5.15 8.45 3.67
N GLY A 98 -5.00 8.06 4.94
CA GLY A 98 -4.68 6.69 5.34
C GLY A 98 -5.67 5.64 4.81
N THR A 99 -6.93 6.02 4.52
CA THR A 99 -7.92 5.13 3.89
C THR A 99 -7.56 4.71 2.47
N SER A 100 -6.68 5.45 1.79
CA SER A 100 -6.20 5.15 0.43
C SER A 100 -5.34 3.89 0.38
N MET A 101 -4.76 3.48 1.52
CA MET A 101 -3.97 2.25 1.62
C MET A 101 -4.82 0.98 1.46
N PHE A 102 -6.15 1.10 1.56
CA PHE A 102 -7.09 -0.02 1.50
C PHE A 102 -7.76 -0.09 0.14
N GLY A 103 -7.69 -1.25 -0.52
CA GLY A 103 -8.42 -1.51 -1.75
C GLY A 103 -9.93 -1.67 -1.51
N MET A 104 -10.77 -1.46 -2.54
CA MET A 104 -12.23 -1.53 -2.43
C MET A 104 -12.74 -2.86 -1.87
N GLY A 105 -12.14 -3.98 -2.27
CA GLY A 105 -12.49 -5.31 -1.77
C GLY A 105 -12.11 -5.56 -0.29
N GLU A 106 -11.14 -4.81 0.24
CA GLU A 106 -10.80 -4.86 1.66
C GLU A 106 -11.73 -3.97 2.48
N LYS A 107 -11.97 -2.74 2.01
CA LYS A 107 -12.94 -1.82 2.61
C LYS A 107 -14.31 -2.47 2.75
N ARG A 108 -14.80 -3.13 1.69
CA ARG A 108 -16.06 -3.87 1.69
C ARG A 108 -16.08 -4.98 2.77
N ARG A 109 -15.04 -5.79 2.85
CA ARG A 109 -14.92 -6.84 3.89
C ARG A 109 -14.91 -6.28 5.31
N ILE A 110 -14.21 -5.18 5.54
CA ILE A 110 -14.14 -4.54 6.87
C ILE A 110 -15.49 -3.94 7.24
N VAL A 111 -16.17 -3.26 6.31
CA VAL A 111 -17.50 -2.69 6.54
C VAL A 111 -18.53 -3.78 6.80
N GLU A 112 -18.54 -4.86 6.01
CA GLU A 112 -19.45 -5.99 6.19
C GLU A 112 -19.19 -6.71 7.53
N ALA A 113 -17.93 -6.98 7.87
CA ALA A 113 -17.56 -7.60 9.15
C ALA A 113 -17.83 -6.68 10.36
N GLY A 114 -17.64 -5.37 10.20
CA GLY A 114 -17.90 -4.36 11.24
C GLY A 114 -19.38 -4.11 11.47
N MET A 115 -20.21 -4.17 10.42
CA MET A 115 -21.67 -4.08 10.52
C MET A 115 -22.29 -5.36 11.09
N GLY A 116 -21.70 -6.53 10.85
CA GLY A 116 -22.17 -7.82 11.38
C GLY A 116 -21.99 -8.02 12.90
N LYS A 117 -21.15 -7.22 13.57
CA LYS A 117 -20.89 -7.33 15.02
C LYS A 117 -21.85 -6.56 15.94
N LYS A 118 -22.87 -5.87 15.41
CA LYS A 118 -23.84 -5.10 16.20
C LYS A 118 -25.10 -5.89 16.61
N GLY A 119 -25.04 -7.23 16.62
CA GLY A 119 -26.21 -8.09 16.81
C GLY A 119 -26.02 -9.29 17.73
N GLU A 120 -25.20 -9.17 18.79
CA GLU A 120 -25.18 -10.14 19.91
C GLU A 120 -25.32 -9.41 21.24
#